data_AF-A0A1I7GHX4-F1
#
_entry.id   AF-A0A1I7GHX4-F1
#
_cell.length_a   1.000
_cell.length_b   1.000
_cell.length_c   1.000
_cell.angle_alpha   90.00
_cell.angle_beta   90.00
_cell.angle_gamma   90.00
#
_symmetry.space_group_name_H-M   'P 1'
#
loop_
_entity.id
_entity.type
_entity.pdbx_description
1 polymer ?
#
loop_
_entity_poly.entity_id
_entity_poly.type
_entity_poly.pdbx_seq_one_letter_code
_entity_poly.pdbx_strand_id
1 'polypeptide(L)'
;MKRTTWLILMTLALTGCAPGLSPLASGPDSSSTAASWVYEFVIWKGHTYRVTEETVTEVGQPIGQVTQSSDDETTHPTGTFSNGLPVGTRLFAIPGVPTDAALAVQTKEGGYVKAVETGVYEAHGS
;
A
#
# COMPACT_ATOMS: atom_id res chain seq x y z
N MET A 1 -23.82 -6.76 46.85
CA MET A 1 -23.15 -7.60 47.87
C MET A 1 -23.16 -9.05 47.41
N LYS A 2 -21.96 -9.68 47.40
CA LYS A 2 -21.64 -11.12 47.33
C LYS A 2 -22.19 -11.95 46.18
N ARG A 3 -21.32 -12.42 45.27
CA ARG A 3 -21.24 -13.80 44.70
C ARG A 3 -19.83 -14.03 44.13
N THR A 4 -18.85 -14.34 44.97
CA THR A 4 -18.30 -15.70 45.19
C THR A 4 -17.51 -16.22 43.99
N THR A 5 -16.19 -16.07 44.08
CA THR A 5 -15.15 -16.65 43.24
C THR A 5 -15.25 -18.18 43.23
N TRP A 6 -15.14 -18.79 42.04
CA TRP A 6 -14.80 -20.20 41.90
C TRP A 6 -13.38 -20.32 41.35
N LEU A 7 -12.46 -20.74 42.22
CA LEU A 7 -11.19 -21.33 41.82
C LEU A 7 -11.50 -22.70 41.22
N ILE A 8 -11.33 -22.86 39.91
CA ILE A 8 -11.18 -24.19 39.31
C ILE A 8 -9.69 -24.36 39.01
N LEU A 9 -9.06 -25.15 39.88
CA LEU A 9 -7.76 -25.77 39.64
C LEU A 9 -7.98 -26.87 38.60
N MET A 10 -7.42 -26.71 37.39
CA MET A 10 -7.30 -27.81 36.44
C MET A 10 -5.86 -27.89 35.96
N THR A 11 -5.05 -28.61 36.72
CA THR A 11 -3.77 -29.14 36.24
C THR A 11 -4.07 -30.41 35.45
N LEU A 12 -3.86 -30.37 34.14
CA LEU A 12 -3.62 -31.58 33.35
C LEU A 12 -2.47 -31.30 32.38
N ALA A 13 -1.26 -31.67 32.82
CA ALA A 13 -0.14 -31.86 31.92
C ALA A 13 -0.37 -33.18 31.18
N LEU A 14 -0.27 -33.18 29.85
CA LEU A 14 0.16 -34.34 29.06
C LEU A 14 0.76 -33.85 27.75
N THR A 15 2.05 -34.16 27.62
CA THR A 15 2.81 -34.14 26.37
C THR A 15 2.14 -35.05 25.33
N GLY A 16 2.18 -34.63 24.07
CA GLY A 16 1.64 -35.40 22.95
C GLY A 16 2.23 -34.92 21.63
N CYS A 17 3.44 -35.38 21.30
CA CYS A 17 3.93 -35.39 19.92
C CYS A 17 3.27 -36.56 19.19
N ALA A 18 2.55 -36.29 18.10
CA ALA A 18 2.14 -37.28 17.12
C ALA A 18 2.76 -36.92 15.76
N PRO A 19 3.51 -37.82 15.09
CA PRO A 19 3.89 -37.65 13.70
C PRO A 19 2.71 -38.10 12.82
N GLY A 20 1.78 -37.19 12.58
CA GLY A 20 0.67 -37.39 11.64
C GLY A 20 1.00 -36.77 10.28
N LEU A 21 1.43 -37.60 9.33
CA LEU A 21 1.59 -37.25 7.93
C LEU A 21 0.26 -36.77 7.33
N SER A 22 0.20 -35.50 6.96
CA SER A 22 -0.75 -34.99 5.96
C SER A 22 0.09 -34.39 4.83
N PRO A 23 -0.09 -34.78 3.55
CA PRO A 23 0.47 -34.00 2.46
C PRO A 23 -0.34 -32.71 2.39
N LEU A 24 0.19 -31.65 3.03
CA LEU A 24 -0.29 -30.30 2.81
C LEU A 24 0.00 -30.00 1.34
N ALA A 25 -1.07 -29.89 0.56
CA ALA A 25 -1.01 -29.44 -0.81
C ALA A 25 -0.18 -28.15 -0.86
N SER A 26 1.00 -28.24 -1.45
CA SER A 26 1.76 -27.07 -1.90
C SER A 26 0.91 -26.41 -2.99
N GLY A 27 0.05 -25.47 -2.58
CA GLY A 27 -0.28 -24.37 -3.48
C GLY A 27 1.03 -23.67 -3.85
N PRO A 28 1.18 -23.15 -5.08
CA PRO A 28 2.29 -22.26 -5.36
C PRO A 28 2.11 -21.06 -4.42
N ASP A 29 2.94 -21.02 -3.38
CA ASP A 29 3.18 -19.81 -2.61
C ASP A 29 3.88 -18.88 -3.60
N SER A 30 3.06 -18.12 -4.34
CA SER A 30 3.51 -17.00 -5.14
C SER A 30 4.02 -15.94 -4.18
N SER A 31 5.18 -16.24 -3.58
CA SER A 31 6.03 -15.30 -2.88
C SER A 31 6.75 -14.49 -3.96
N SER A 32 5.95 -13.69 -4.67
CA SER A 32 6.43 -12.52 -5.37
C SER A 32 7.20 -11.72 -4.32
N THR A 33 8.52 -11.73 -4.41
CA THR A 33 9.35 -10.89 -3.55
C THR A 33 9.24 -9.48 -4.10
N ALA A 34 8.05 -8.89 -3.94
CA ALA A 34 7.81 -7.47 -4.12
C ALA A 34 8.61 -6.77 -3.02
N ALA A 35 9.32 -5.70 -3.39
CA ALA A 35 10.09 -4.93 -2.45
C ALA A 35 9.22 -4.43 -1.28
N SER A 36 9.83 -4.32 -0.10
CA SER A 36 9.17 -4.02 1.18
C SER A 36 8.76 -2.55 1.35
N TRP A 37 8.15 -1.95 0.33
CA TRP A 37 7.50 -0.65 0.50
C TRP A 37 6.25 -0.87 1.37
N VAL A 38 6.23 -0.25 2.56
CA VAL A 38 5.08 -0.33 3.49
C VAL A 38 3.89 0.49 2.99
N TYR A 39 4.08 1.32 1.95
CA TYR A 39 3.06 2.20 1.39
C TYR A 39 3.19 2.34 -0.13
N GLU A 40 2.07 2.65 -0.76
CA GLU A 40 1.99 2.98 -2.18
C GLU A 40 2.39 4.45 -2.40
N PHE A 41 3.10 4.73 -3.49
CA PHE A 41 3.51 6.09 -3.86
C PHE A 41 3.40 6.33 -5.37
N VAL A 42 3.40 7.61 -5.73
CA VAL A 42 3.51 8.08 -7.09
C VAL A 42 4.61 9.13 -7.21
N ILE A 43 5.50 8.98 -8.18
CA ILE A 43 6.43 10.03 -8.59
C ILE A 43 5.74 10.80 -9.71
N TRP A 44 5.54 12.10 -9.51
CA TRP A 44 4.95 12.99 -10.51
C TRP A 44 5.75 14.29 -10.58
N LYS A 45 6.17 14.66 -11.79
CA LYS A 45 7.02 15.84 -12.07
C LYS A 45 8.27 15.94 -11.17
N GLY A 46 8.89 14.80 -10.85
CA GLY A 46 10.10 14.77 -10.03
C GLY A 46 9.86 14.92 -8.53
N HIS A 47 8.63 14.81 -8.04
CA HIS A 47 8.30 14.76 -6.61
C HIS A 47 7.64 13.44 -6.26
N THR A 48 7.90 12.94 -5.06
CA THR A 48 7.31 11.72 -4.51
C THR A 48 6.09 12.06 -3.66
N TYR A 49 4.96 11.47 -4.00
CA TYR A 49 3.71 11.59 -3.25
C TYR A 49 3.33 10.24 -2.68
N ARG A 50 3.15 10.18 -1.37
CA ARG A 50 2.68 8.96 -0.69
C ARG A 50 1.16 8.91 -0.76
N VAL A 51 0.62 7.80 -1.29
CA VAL A 51 -0.82 7.53 -1.31
C VAL A 51 -1.28 7.23 0.12
N THR A 52 -2.39 7.83 0.53
CA THR A 52 -2.99 7.67 1.85
C THR A 52 -4.35 7.00 1.74
N GLU A 53 -4.94 6.66 2.89
CA GLU A 53 -6.32 6.16 2.97
C GLU A 53 -7.35 7.30 3.09
N GLU A 54 -6.92 8.57 3.08
CA GLU A 54 -7.80 9.74 3.16
C GLU A 54 -8.60 9.87 1.86
N THR A 55 -9.91 9.64 1.93
CA THR A 55 -10.82 9.78 0.79
C THR A 55 -11.00 11.26 0.42
N VAL A 56 -11.01 11.54 -0.89
CA VAL A 56 -11.29 12.86 -1.45
C VAL A 56 -12.62 12.80 -2.20
N THR A 57 -13.58 13.64 -1.80
CA THR A 57 -14.93 13.66 -2.40
C THR A 57 -15.05 14.58 -3.62
N GLU A 58 -14.21 15.61 -3.70
CA GLU A 58 -14.22 16.59 -4.79
C GLU A 58 -12.84 16.68 -5.43
N VAL A 59 -12.79 16.52 -6.74
CA VAL A 59 -11.57 16.61 -7.53
C VAL A 59 -11.73 17.68 -8.61
N GLY A 60 -10.63 18.36 -8.90
CA GLY A 60 -10.54 19.32 -9.99
C GLY A 60 -10.19 18.64 -11.31
N GLN A 61 -9.50 19.39 -12.16
CA GLN A 61 -9.06 18.91 -13.46
C GLN A 61 -8.05 17.74 -13.35
N PRO A 62 -8.04 16.82 -14.34
CA PRO A 62 -6.98 15.83 -14.45
C PRO A 62 -5.63 16.51 -14.70
N ILE A 63 -4.59 16.09 -13.99
CA ILE A 63 -3.23 16.67 -14.06
C ILE A 63 -2.18 15.68 -14.57
N GLY A 64 -2.54 14.41 -14.69
CA GLY A 64 -1.65 13.36 -15.19
C GLY A 64 -2.26 11.98 -15.04
N GLN A 65 -1.46 10.98 -15.39
CA GLN A 65 -1.77 9.57 -15.17
C GLN A 65 -0.47 8.78 -14.99
N VAL A 66 -0.53 7.67 -14.29
CA VAL A 66 0.59 6.73 -14.17
C VAL A 66 0.96 6.21 -15.55
N THR A 67 2.23 6.38 -15.94
CA THR A 67 2.79 5.92 -17.22
C THR A 67 3.68 4.70 -17.06
N GLN A 68 4.21 4.47 -15.85
CA GLN A 68 5.03 3.32 -15.52
C GLN A 68 4.66 2.82 -14.12
N SER A 69 4.57 1.51 -13.93
CA SER A 69 4.36 0.89 -12.63
C SER A 69 5.34 -0.25 -12.45
N SER A 70 5.98 -0.37 -11.30
CA SER A 70 6.83 -1.49 -10.95
C SER A 70 7.03 -1.57 -9.44
N ASP A 71 6.86 -2.75 -8.86
CA ASP A 71 7.17 -3.05 -7.47
C ASP A 71 8.66 -3.43 -7.24
N ASP A 72 9.46 -3.48 -8.31
CA ASP A 72 10.90 -3.74 -8.25
C ASP A 72 11.70 -2.45 -8.00
N GLU A 73 12.39 -2.38 -6.85
CA GLU A 73 13.25 -1.26 -6.41
C GLU A 73 14.41 -0.93 -7.34
N THR A 74 14.82 -1.87 -8.20
CA THR A 74 15.87 -1.65 -9.20
C THR A 74 15.34 -0.96 -10.46
N THR A 75 14.01 -0.81 -10.57
CA THR A 75 13.41 -0.12 -11.72
C THR A 75 13.73 1.36 -11.69
N HIS A 76 14.28 1.87 -12.79
CA HIS A 76 14.50 3.31 -12.95
C HIS A 76 13.19 4.01 -13.33
N PRO A 77 12.62 4.87 -12.46
CA PRO A 77 11.38 5.57 -12.71
C PRO A 77 11.49 6.54 -13.89
N THR A 78 10.48 6.52 -14.75
CA THR A 78 10.33 7.44 -15.89
C THR A 78 8.91 7.99 -15.95
N GLY A 79 8.77 9.24 -16.38
CA GLY A 79 7.46 9.90 -16.47
C GLY A 79 6.74 9.96 -15.11
N THR A 80 5.48 9.55 -15.08
CA THR A 80 4.73 9.36 -13.83
C THR A 80 4.83 7.89 -13.41
N PHE A 81 5.53 7.62 -12.31
CA PHE A 81 5.83 6.27 -11.85
C PHE A 81 5.04 5.92 -10.59
N SER A 82 4.67 4.65 -10.39
CA SER A 82 4.16 4.15 -9.11
C SER A 82 4.72 2.78 -8.79
N ASN A 83 4.81 2.45 -7.49
CA ASN A 83 5.16 1.11 -7.04
C ASN A 83 3.99 0.12 -6.96
N GLY A 84 2.74 0.60 -7.03
CA GLY A 84 1.55 -0.24 -6.86
C GLY A 84 0.34 0.14 -7.73
N LEU A 85 0.28 1.38 -8.21
CA LEU A 85 -0.83 1.85 -9.01
C LEU A 85 -0.72 1.37 -10.47
N PRO A 86 -1.78 0.77 -11.05
CA PRO A 86 -1.78 0.37 -12.45
C PRO A 86 -1.48 1.54 -13.41
N VAL A 87 -0.81 1.23 -14.52
CA VAL A 87 -0.66 2.17 -15.63
C VAL A 87 -2.04 2.66 -16.10
N GLY A 88 -2.16 3.97 -16.31
CA GLY A 88 -3.41 4.63 -16.64
C GLY A 88 -4.20 5.16 -15.42
N THR A 89 -3.76 4.87 -14.19
CA THR A 89 -4.35 5.49 -12.98
C THR A 89 -4.25 7.00 -13.08
N ARG A 90 -5.40 7.69 -13.00
CA ARG A 90 -5.48 9.14 -13.19
C ARG A 90 -5.14 9.90 -11.90
N LEU A 91 -4.47 11.03 -12.09
CA LEU A 91 -4.14 12.00 -11.05
C LEU A 91 -4.96 13.28 -11.29
N PHE A 92 -5.49 13.86 -10.22
CA PHE A 92 -6.31 15.06 -10.27
C PHE A 92 -5.81 16.11 -9.28
N ALA A 93 -6.03 17.38 -9.61
CA ALA A 93 -5.89 18.45 -8.63
C ALA A 93 -6.99 18.33 -7.55
N ILE A 94 -6.69 18.76 -6.33
CA ILE A 94 -7.67 18.90 -5.26
C ILE A 94 -8.05 20.39 -5.16
N PRO A 95 -9.34 20.78 -5.24
CA PRO A 95 -9.74 22.17 -5.15
C PRO A 95 -9.23 22.85 -3.86
N GLY A 96 -8.62 24.03 -4.01
CA GLY A 96 -8.07 24.78 -2.87
C GLY A 96 -6.78 24.22 -2.27
N VAL A 97 -6.23 23.12 -2.81
CA VAL A 97 -4.96 22.54 -2.38
C VAL A 97 -3.95 22.62 -3.54
N PRO A 98 -2.75 23.18 -3.31
CA PRO A 98 -1.77 23.29 -4.36
C PRO A 98 -1.16 21.91 -4.67
N THR A 99 -0.85 21.66 -5.94
CA THR A 99 -0.43 20.33 -6.41
C THR A 99 0.96 19.91 -5.93
N ASP A 100 1.76 20.86 -5.45
CA ASP A 100 3.05 20.60 -4.78
C ASP A 100 2.89 20.17 -3.31
N ALA A 101 1.67 20.25 -2.75
CA ALA A 101 1.36 19.74 -1.41
C ALA A 101 0.60 18.41 -1.45
N ALA A 102 -0.41 18.29 -2.32
CA ALA A 102 -1.16 17.05 -2.47
C ALA A 102 -1.91 16.95 -3.81
N LEU A 103 -2.27 15.72 -4.15
CA LEU A 103 -3.05 15.35 -5.33
C LEU A 103 -4.07 14.26 -5.00
N ALA A 104 -5.11 14.14 -5.83
CA ALA A 104 -6.07 13.05 -5.76
C ALA A 104 -5.69 11.94 -6.75
N VAL A 105 -5.71 10.70 -6.29
CA VAL A 105 -5.42 9.48 -7.05
C VAL A 105 -6.72 8.72 -7.25
N GLN A 106 -7.00 8.31 -8.48
CA GLN A 106 -8.15 7.48 -8.77
C GLN A 106 -7.99 6.07 -8.19
N THR A 107 -9.01 5.61 -7.47
CA THR A 107 -9.09 4.23 -6.97
C THR A 107 -9.73 3.32 -8.03
N LYS A 108 -9.50 2.00 -7.92
CA LYS A 108 -10.13 1.00 -8.79
C LYS A 108 -11.67 1.00 -8.66
N GLU A 109 -12.20 1.43 -7.53
CA GLU A 109 -13.64 1.49 -7.23
C GLU A 109 -14.31 2.76 -7.78
N GLY A 110 -13.55 3.65 -8.44
CA GLY A 110 -14.07 4.88 -9.05
C GLY A 110 -14.12 6.09 -8.11
N GLY A 111 -13.72 5.94 -6.84
CA GLY A 111 -13.48 7.04 -5.90
C GLY A 111 -12.07 7.61 -6.01
N TYR A 112 -11.72 8.53 -5.09
CA TYR A 112 -10.41 9.15 -5.04
C TYR A 112 -9.84 9.12 -3.62
N VAL A 113 -8.53 8.93 -3.53
CA VAL A 113 -7.77 9.07 -2.29
C VAL A 113 -6.69 10.13 -2.45
N LYS A 114 -6.26 10.71 -1.34
CA LYS A 114 -5.24 11.75 -1.32
C LYS A 114 -3.84 11.14 -1.34
N ALA A 115 -2.96 11.71 -2.14
CA ALA A 115 -1.54 11.50 -2.07
C ALA A 115 -0.84 12.80 -1.63
N VAL A 116 0.00 12.71 -0.60
CA VAL A 116 0.66 13.87 0.03
C VAL A 116 2.12 13.90 -0.40
N GLU A 117 2.63 15.08 -0.74
CA GLU A 117 4.04 15.27 -1.12
C GLU A 117 4.95 14.93 0.06
N THR A 118 6.05 14.22 -0.24
CA THR A 118 7.01 13.75 0.76
C THR A 118 8.45 14.16 0.46
N GLY A 119 8.69 14.82 -0.68
CA GLY A 119 10.01 15.30 -1.10
C GLY A 119 10.25 15.14 -2.60
N VAL A 120 11.35 15.75 -3.04
CA VAL A 120 11.87 15.61 -4.40
C VAL A 120 12.36 14.19 -4.63
N TYR A 121 12.03 13.63 -5.79
CA TYR A 121 12.59 12.37 -6.27
C TYR A 121 14.00 12.61 -6.81
N GLU A 122 15.01 12.22 -6.04
CA GLU A 122 16.40 12.25 -6.47
C GLU A 122 16.74 10.90 -7.11
N ALA A 123 16.87 10.88 -8.44
CA ALA A 123 17.43 9.73 -9.11
C ALA A 123 18.90 9.60 -8.68
N HIS A 124 19.21 8.61 -7.86
CA HIS A 124 20.60 8.27 -7.53
C HIS A 124 21.28 7.78 -8.82
N GLY A 125 21.90 8.71 -9.55
CA GLY A 125 22.74 8.39 -10.69
C GLY A 125 23.90 7.52 -10.23
N SER A 126 23.97 6.30 -10.78
CA SER A 126 25.16 5.43 -10.67
C SER A 126 26.19 5.83 -11.73
#